data_AF-A0A3D4CRZ9-F1
#
_entry.id   AF-A0A3D4CRZ9-F1
#
_cell.length_a   1.000
_cell.length_b   1.000
_cell.length_c   1.000
_cell.angle_alpha   90.00
_cell.angle_beta   90.00
_cell.angle_gamma   90.00
#
_symmetry.space_group_name_H-M   'P 1'
#
loop_
_entity.id
_entity.type
_entity.pdbx_description
1 polymer ?
#
loop_
_entity_poly.entity_id
_entity_poly.type
_entity_poly.pdbx_seq_one_letter_code
_entity_poly.pdbx_strand_id
1 'polypeptide(L)'
;KKPFRATVFLAMTVKTWEQGDLERARDMFEKFLRSGPWDGADWMQSYLRIGKRYLSDYNLLSSADVESEGKTRSEIENAIIKLEQLYESLQTTGRARFNVKVWQSVLRDRLRYLRNRKVDQGWSSLCSEIAGRHFVDGNFAVGAEALREIELKGSLERSQRAALLFFCAEAEIFLEDLIRVLGPGADGIELRTRDGERHVRVIGSQESGLMVEQGGAARSLDWKEIDPRSLLGLHRALIDKSTDDSARAKLLLNALAYGWLNDLIDESRGIAQELAGLRPDFSVQWEQILEDFGQ
;
A
#
# COMPACT_ATOMS: atom_id res chain seq x y z
N LYS A 1 -37.28 24.61 39.86
CA LYS A 1 -37.06 23.41 39.01
C LYS A 1 -37.20 22.15 39.88
N LYS A 2 -37.64 20.99 39.37
CA LYS A 2 -37.84 19.75 40.17
C LYS A 2 -36.66 18.77 39.98
N PRO A 3 -35.69 18.67 40.93
CA PRO A 3 -34.47 17.87 40.75
C PRO A 3 -34.76 16.38 40.49
N PHE A 4 -35.75 15.82 41.17
CA PHE A 4 -36.15 14.41 40.99
C PHE A 4 -36.65 14.09 39.57
N ARG A 5 -37.36 15.02 38.90
CA ARG A 5 -37.75 14.82 37.50
C ARG A 5 -36.55 14.85 36.57
N ALA A 6 -35.52 15.64 36.90
CA ALA A 6 -34.30 15.73 36.11
C ALA A 6 -33.45 14.45 36.21
N THR A 7 -33.41 13.79 37.37
CA THR A 7 -32.72 12.49 37.52
C THR A 7 -33.42 11.37 36.77
N VAL A 8 -34.76 11.33 36.78
CA VAL A 8 -35.53 10.37 35.94
C VAL A 8 -35.24 10.61 34.46
N PHE A 9 -35.19 11.88 34.03
CA PHE A 9 -34.84 12.22 32.65
C PHE A 9 -33.43 11.75 32.30
N LEU A 10 -32.44 12.00 33.16
CA LEU A 10 -31.06 11.51 32.96
C LEU A 10 -30.99 9.98 32.87
N ALA A 11 -31.75 9.25 33.70
CA ALA A 11 -31.78 7.79 33.62
C ALA A 11 -32.32 7.29 32.27
N MET A 12 -33.35 7.95 31.73
CA MET A 12 -33.83 7.67 30.38
C MET A 12 -32.76 8.01 29.32
N THR A 13 -32.04 9.12 29.49
CA THR A 13 -30.94 9.49 28.59
C THR A 13 -29.84 8.43 28.55
N VAL A 14 -29.39 7.95 29.72
CA VAL A 14 -28.38 6.89 29.80
C VAL A 14 -28.91 5.59 29.19
N LYS A 15 -30.19 5.25 29.40
CA LYS A 15 -30.79 4.09 28.76
C LYS A 15 -30.77 4.21 27.23
N THR A 16 -31.14 5.36 26.67
CA THR A 16 -31.09 5.62 25.23
C THR A 16 -29.68 5.44 24.68
N TRP A 17 -28.67 5.96 25.41
CA TRP A 17 -27.26 5.76 25.08
C TRP A 17 -26.88 4.29 25.05
N GLU A 18 -27.18 3.55 26.11
CA GLU A 18 -26.85 2.12 26.20
C GLU A 18 -27.60 1.27 25.17
N GLN A 19 -28.72 1.75 24.61
CA GLN A 19 -29.43 1.10 23.51
C GLN A 19 -28.79 1.37 22.13
N GLY A 20 -27.84 2.30 22.03
CA GLY A 20 -27.09 2.60 20.80
C GLY A 20 -27.58 3.82 20.03
N ASP A 21 -28.63 4.50 20.50
CA ASP A 21 -29.14 5.73 19.87
C ASP A 21 -28.37 6.95 20.40
N LEU A 22 -27.12 7.07 19.93
CA LEU A 22 -26.15 8.03 20.46
C LEU A 22 -26.52 9.49 20.18
N GLU A 23 -27.07 9.79 19.00
CA GLU A 23 -27.48 11.15 18.61
C GLU A 23 -28.64 11.64 19.48
N ARG A 24 -29.69 10.83 19.65
CA ARG A 24 -30.80 11.17 20.52
C ARG A 24 -30.36 11.30 21.98
N ALA A 25 -29.49 10.40 22.43
CA ALA A 25 -28.94 10.47 23.78
C ALA A 25 -28.13 11.76 23.99
N ARG A 26 -27.34 12.19 23.00
CA ARG A 26 -26.61 13.46 23.02
C ARG A 26 -27.56 14.65 23.18
N ASP A 27 -28.61 14.75 22.38
CA ASP A 27 -29.60 15.84 22.50
C ASP A 27 -30.25 15.87 23.89
N MET A 28 -30.57 14.68 24.42
CA MET A 28 -31.12 14.54 25.76
C MET A 28 -30.10 14.95 26.83
N PHE A 29 -28.82 14.60 26.72
CA PHE A 29 -27.79 15.04 27.66
C PHE A 29 -27.61 16.56 27.61
N GLU A 30 -27.57 17.17 26.43
CA GLU A 30 -27.51 18.63 26.29
C GLU A 30 -28.70 19.30 26.98
N LYS A 31 -29.92 18.79 26.76
CA LYS A 31 -31.13 19.27 27.43
C LYS A 31 -31.05 19.14 28.95
N PHE A 32 -30.54 18.02 29.45
CA PHE A 32 -30.32 17.81 30.88
C PHE A 32 -29.35 18.84 31.46
N LEU A 33 -28.21 19.09 30.80
CA LEU A 33 -27.22 20.07 31.28
C LEU A 33 -27.74 21.52 31.24
N ARG A 34 -28.52 21.89 30.22
CA ARG A 34 -29.19 23.20 30.13
C ARG A 34 -30.30 23.38 31.17
N SER A 35 -30.80 22.28 31.73
CA SER A 35 -31.84 22.33 32.76
C SER A 35 -31.32 22.81 34.13
N GLY A 36 -30.00 22.83 34.35
CA GLY A 36 -29.38 23.43 35.55
C GLY A 36 -29.27 24.97 35.49
N PRO A 37 -28.78 25.64 36.55
CA PRO A 37 -28.50 25.11 37.88
C PRO A 37 -29.79 24.80 38.68
N TRP A 38 -29.64 24.05 39.77
CA TRP A 38 -30.70 23.71 40.73
C TRP A 38 -30.29 24.18 42.13
N ASP A 39 -30.72 25.38 42.50
CA ASP A 39 -30.39 25.99 43.79
C ASP A 39 -30.94 25.14 44.95
N GLY A 40 -30.13 24.94 45.99
CA GLY A 40 -30.48 24.12 47.15
C GLY A 40 -30.42 22.60 46.94
N ALA A 41 -29.90 22.12 45.80
CA ALA A 41 -29.74 20.70 45.49
C ALA A 41 -28.30 20.37 45.06
N ASP A 42 -27.33 20.58 45.95
CA ASP A 42 -25.89 20.41 45.66
C ASP A 42 -25.52 19.00 45.15
N TRP A 43 -26.26 17.98 45.58
CA TRP A 43 -26.10 16.61 45.11
C TRP A 43 -26.31 16.45 43.59
N MET A 44 -27.01 17.38 42.93
CA MET A 44 -27.17 17.41 41.47
C MET A 44 -25.85 17.63 40.71
N GLN A 45 -24.82 18.17 41.36
CA GLN A 45 -23.52 18.39 40.73
C GLN A 45 -22.87 17.07 40.26
N SER A 46 -23.07 15.98 40.99
CA SER A 46 -22.60 14.65 40.58
C SER A 46 -23.27 14.18 39.29
N TYR A 47 -24.58 14.40 39.15
CA TYR A 47 -25.33 14.05 37.95
C TYR A 47 -24.96 14.91 36.74
N LEU A 48 -24.73 16.21 36.95
CA LEU A 48 -24.16 17.10 35.92
C LEU A 48 -22.80 16.61 35.44
N ARG A 49 -21.92 16.15 36.35
CA ARG A 49 -20.63 15.57 35.99
C ARG A 49 -20.79 14.32 35.13
N ILE A 50 -21.72 13.43 35.48
CA ILE A 50 -22.03 12.23 34.67
C ILE A 50 -22.46 12.64 33.26
N GLY A 51 -23.43 13.55 33.12
CA GLY A 51 -23.89 14.02 31.81
C GLY A 51 -22.77 14.64 30.96
N LYS A 52 -21.86 15.39 31.58
CA LYS A 52 -20.68 15.95 30.89
C LYS A 52 -19.73 14.87 30.36
N ARG A 53 -19.52 13.78 31.12
CA ARG A 53 -18.68 12.64 30.66
C ARG A 53 -19.26 11.98 29.42
N TYR A 54 -20.56 11.72 29.40
CA TYR A 54 -21.23 11.13 28.23
C TYR A 54 -21.16 12.03 26.99
N LEU A 55 -21.34 13.36 27.13
CA LEU A 55 -21.17 14.27 26.00
C LEU A 55 -19.70 14.35 25.51
N SER A 56 -18.74 14.30 26.44
CA SER A 56 -17.32 14.24 26.08
C SER A 56 -17.04 13.00 25.23
N ASP A 57 -17.52 11.83 25.66
CA ASP A 57 -17.36 10.57 24.94
C ASP A 57 -18.09 10.58 23.59
N TYR A 58 -19.28 11.18 23.50
CA TYR A 58 -19.98 11.34 22.21
C TYR A 58 -19.12 12.11 21.21
N ASN A 59 -18.52 13.22 21.62
CA ASN A 59 -17.68 14.03 20.73
C ASN A 59 -16.48 13.23 20.23
N LEU A 60 -15.81 12.49 21.12
CA LEU A 60 -14.70 11.59 20.74
C LEU A 60 -15.16 10.55 19.72
N LEU A 61 -16.26 9.85 20.01
CA LEU A 61 -16.80 8.80 19.12
C LEU A 61 -17.24 9.35 17.77
N SER A 62 -17.85 10.53 17.72
CA SER A 62 -18.32 11.15 16.47
C SER A 62 -17.19 11.55 15.51
N SER A 63 -15.98 11.73 16.04
CA SER A 63 -14.78 12.05 15.25
C SER A 63 -13.97 10.82 14.82
N ALA A 64 -14.40 9.61 15.23
CA ALA A 64 -13.66 8.40 14.95
C ALA A 64 -13.78 8.01 13.46
N ASP A 65 -12.64 7.82 12.82
CA ASP A 65 -12.56 7.27 11.48
C ASP A 65 -12.69 5.74 11.54
N VAL A 66 -13.86 5.23 11.13
CA VAL A 66 -14.25 3.82 11.25
C VAL A 66 -14.42 3.13 9.91
N GLU A 67 -14.22 3.85 8.80
CA GLU A 67 -14.34 3.28 7.46
C GLU A 67 -13.26 2.24 7.21
N SER A 68 -13.63 1.12 6.60
CA SER A 68 -12.72 0.01 6.28
C SER A 68 -12.51 -0.20 4.79
N GLU A 69 -13.41 0.32 3.95
CA GLU A 69 -13.34 0.15 2.49
C GLU A 69 -12.40 1.19 1.89
N GLY A 70 -11.66 0.79 0.84
CA GLY A 70 -10.73 1.69 0.14
C GLY A 70 -9.43 2.04 0.86
N LYS A 71 -9.26 1.63 2.13
CA LYS A 71 -8.03 1.83 2.89
C LYS A 71 -6.99 0.76 2.60
N THR A 72 -5.74 1.20 2.49
CA THR A 72 -4.54 0.36 2.51
C THR A 72 -4.38 -0.35 3.85
N ARG A 73 -3.57 -1.41 3.86
CA ARG A 73 -3.17 -2.09 5.11
C ARG A 73 -2.61 -1.13 6.16
N SER A 74 -1.70 -0.24 5.76
CA SER A 74 -1.05 0.73 6.67
C SER A 74 -2.08 1.69 7.29
N GLU A 75 -3.04 2.19 6.49
CA GLU A 75 -4.12 3.03 6.99
C GLU A 75 -5.03 2.30 7.98
N ILE A 76 -5.34 1.02 7.72
CA ILE A 76 -6.15 0.21 8.64
C ILE A 76 -5.41 -0.04 9.95
N GLU A 77 -4.11 -0.39 9.90
CA GLU A 77 -3.28 -0.57 11.09
C GLU A 77 -3.21 0.71 11.93
N ASN A 78 -3.01 1.86 11.28
CA ASN A 78 -3.05 3.17 11.94
C ASN A 78 -4.41 3.50 12.54
N ALA A 79 -5.51 3.18 11.84
CA ALA A 79 -6.86 3.37 12.36
C ALA A 79 -7.12 2.52 13.63
N ILE A 80 -6.62 1.28 13.67
CA ILE A 80 -6.72 0.43 14.88
C ILE A 80 -5.97 1.06 16.06
N ILE A 81 -4.77 1.61 15.84
CA ILE A 81 -3.99 2.31 16.88
C ILE A 81 -4.77 3.52 17.40
N LYS A 82 -5.31 4.36 16.51
CA LYS A 82 -6.15 5.51 16.89
C LYS A 82 -7.38 5.10 17.68
N LEU A 83 -8.03 3.99 17.31
CA LEU A 83 -9.15 3.45 18.06
C LEU A 83 -8.75 2.93 19.44
N GLU A 84 -7.55 2.38 19.63
CA GLU A 84 -7.08 1.99 20.96
C GLU A 84 -6.83 3.21 21.85
N GLN A 85 -6.20 4.27 21.31
CA GLN A 85 -6.05 5.55 22.02
C GLN A 85 -7.41 6.15 22.39
N LEU A 86 -8.36 6.11 21.46
CA LEU A 86 -9.73 6.56 21.72
C LEU A 86 -10.36 5.72 22.84
N TYR A 87 -10.23 4.38 22.82
CA TYR A 87 -10.74 3.48 23.85
C TYR A 87 -10.24 3.86 25.26
N GLU A 88 -8.95 4.16 25.38
CA GLU A 88 -8.32 4.58 26.64
C GLU A 88 -8.81 5.95 27.13
N SER A 89 -9.14 6.85 26.20
CA SER A 89 -9.60 8.21 26.53
C SER A 89 -11.07 8.29 26.99
N LEU A 90 -11.87 7.24 26.76
CA LEU A 90 -13.30 7.21 27.11
C LEU A 90 -13.53 7.23 28.62
N GLN A 91 -14.36 8.18 29.06
CA GLN A 91 -14.68 8.42 30.47
C GLN A 91 -15.85 7.55 30.97
N THR A 92 -16.62 6.96 30.05
CA THR A 92 -17.74 6.07 30.34
C THR A 92 -17.40 4.63 29.99
N THR A 93 -18.05 3.70 30.70
CA THR A 93 -18.01 2.27 30.43
C THR A 93 -19.26 1.85 29.66
N GLY A 94 -19.33 0.60 29.20
CA GLY A 94 -20.51 0.09 28.50
C GLY A 94 -20.48 0.38 27.00
N ARG A 95 -21.56 0.96 26.45
CA ARG A 95 -21.77 1.09 25.00
C ARG A 95 -20.63 1.81 24.27
N ALA A 96 -20.06 2.86 24.83
CA ALA A 96 -18.98 3.62 24.21
C ALA A 96 -17.77 2.71 23.88
N ARG A 97 -17.28 2.02 24.91
CA ARG A 97 -16.17 1.06 24.81
C ARG A 97 -16.52 -0.14 23.94
N PHE A 98 -17.75 -0.61 23.99
CA PHE A 98 -18.24 -1.68 23.12
C PHE A 98 -18.16 -1.30 21.65
N ASN A 99 -18.65 -0.10 21.27
CA ASN A 99 -18.63 0.36 19.87
C ASN A 99 -17.21 0.41 19.31
N VAL A 100 -16.26 0.93 20.08
CA VAL A 100 -14.85 0.96 19.67
C VAL A 100 -14.31 -0.44 19.41
N LYS A 101 -14.61 -1.42 20.28
CA LYS A 101 -14.19 -2.81 20.08
C LYS A 101 -14.85 -3.45 18.85
N VAL A 102 -16.10 -3.11 18.54
CA VAL A 102 -16.76 -3.54 17.30
C VAL A 102 -16.04 -2.96 16.08
N TRP A 103 -15.75 -1.66 16.06
CA TRP A 103 -15.02 -1.03 14.95
C TRP A 103 -13.62 -1.62 14.76
N GLN A 104 -12.89 -1.83 15.86
CA GLN A 104 -11.60 -2.54 15.81
C GLN A 104 -11.75 -3.97 15.24
N SER A 105 -12.84 -4.68 15.53
CA SER A 105 -13.10 -6.01 14.96
C SER A 105 -13.27 -5.93 13.45
N VAL A 106 -14.08 -4.99 12.95
CA VAL A 106 -14.30 -4.79 11.51
C VAL A 106 -12.98 -4.52 10.78
N LEU A 107 -12.15 -3.63 11.32
CA LEU A 107 -10.84 -3.32 10.76
C LEU A 107 -9.89 -4.54 10.79
N ARG A 108 -9.88 -5.32 11.88
CA ARG A 108 -9.07 -6.55 11.99
C ARG A 108 -9.54 -7.63 11.02
N ASP A 109 -10.84 -7.76 10.80
CA ASP A 109 -11.41 -8.70 9.84
C ASP A 109 -11.05 -8.28 8.41
N ARG A 110 -11.05 -6.97 8.13
CA ARG A 110 -10.54 -6.44 6.86
C ARG A 110 -9.06 -6.76 6.68
N LEU A 111 -8.19 -6.51 7.66
CA LEU A 111 -6.77 -6.88 7.58
C LEU A 111 -6.57 -8.38 7.30
N ARG A 112 -7.38 -9.23 7.95
CA ARG A 112 -7.35 -10.67 7.73
C ARG A 112 -7.78 -11.03 6.31
N TYR A 113 -8.83 -10.37 5.80
CA TYR A 113 -9.28 -10.56 4.43
C TYR A 113 -8.18 -10.18 3.44
N LEU A 114 -7.54 -9.02 3.60
CA LEU A 114 -6.44 -8.58 2.72
C LEU A 114 -5.28 -9.58 2.73
N ARG A 115 -4.88 -10.05 3.92
CA ARG A 115 -3.80 -11.05 4.05
C ARG A 115 -4.11 -12.41 3.41
N ASN A 116 -5.37 -12.81 3.42
CA ASN A 116 -5.77 -14.15 2.98
C ASN A 116 -6.30 -14.17 1.54
N ARG A 117 -6.42 -13.01 0.89
CA ARG A 117 -6.90 -12.91 -0.48
C ARG A 117 -5.87 -13.57 -1.40
N LYS A 118 -6.32 -14.56 -2.15
CA LYS A 118 -5.48 -15.29 -3.11
C LYS A 118 -6.24 -15.44 -4.43
N VAL A 119 -5.49 -15.36 -5.50
CA VAL A 119 -5.92 -15.76 -6.84
C VAL A 119 -6.02 -17.29 -6.94
N ASP A 120 -6.79 -17.76 -7.91
CA ASP A 120 -6.84 -19.18 -8.25
C ASP A 120 -5.47 -19.67 -8.78
N GLN A 121 -5.15 -20.96 -8.55
CA GLN A 121 -3.87 -21.53 -9.01
C GLN A 121 -3.69 -21.45 -10.54
N GLY A 122 -4.79 -21.45 -11.29
CA GLY A 122 -4.76 -21.29 -12.74
C GLY A 122 -4.17 -19.94 -13.16
N TRP A 123 -4.57 -18.85 -12.49
CA TRP A 123 -4.05 -17.51 -12.78
C TRP A 123 -2.55 -17.41 -12.47
N SER A 124 -2.10 -17.89 -11.30
CA SER A 124 -0.68 -17.89 -10.95
C SER A 124 0.18 -18.67 -11.94
N SER A 125 -0.32 -19.82 -12.41
CA SER A 125 0.36 -20.64 -13.41
C SER A 125 0.49 -19.91 -14.75
N LEU A 126 -0.57 -19.27 -15.21
CA LEU A 126 -0.57 -18.49 -16.47
C LEU A 126 0.40 -17.30 -16.40
N CYS A 127 0.41 -16.55 -15.30
CA CYS A 127 1.38 -15.46 -15.12
C CYS A 127 2.82 -15.97 -15.12
N SER A 128 3.08 -17.11 -14.47
CA SER A 128 4.42 -17.72 -14.43
C SER A 128 4.85 -18.22 -15.82
N GLU A 129 3.92 -18.79 -16.59
CA GLU A 129 4.17 -19.22 -17.97
C GLU A 129 4.51 -18.02 -18.88
N ILE A 130 3.77 -16.93 -18.77
CA ILE A 130 4.04 -15.69 -19.51
C ILE A 130 5.40 -15.12 -19.10
N ALA A 131 5.67 -15.04 -17.80
CA ALA A 131 6.95 -14.52 -17.31
C ALA A 131 8.13 -15.34 -17.84
N GLY A 132 8.04 -16.67 -17.76
CA GLY A 132 9.07 -17.58 -18.26
C GLY A 132 9.28 -17.52 -19.77
N ARG A 133 8.21 -17.30 -20.55
CA ARG A 133 8.30 -17.23 -22.03
C ARG A 133 8.70 -15.86 -22.58
N HIS A 134 8.37 -14.78 -21.88
CA HIS A 134 8.47 -13.45 -22.44
C HIS A 134 9.35 -12.52 -21.62
N PHE A 135 9.15 -12.46 -20.30
CA PHE A 135 9.86 -11.48 -19.46
C PHE A 135 11.34 -11.81 -19.30
N VAL A 136 11.68 -13.10 -19.22
CA VAL A 136 13.09 -13.56 -19.18
C VAL A 136 13.86 -13.12 -20.42
N ASP A 137 13.18 -13.07 -21.57
CA ASP A 137 13.77 -12.68 -22.86
C ASP A 137 13.72 -11.17 -23.13
N GLY A 138 13.18 -10.37 -22.19
CA GLY A 138 12.97 -8.93 -22.39
C GLY A 138 11.81 -8.58 -23.34
N ASN A 139 10.99 -9.55 -23.73
CA ASN A 139 9.85 -9.39 -24.65
C ASN A 139 8.59 -8.89 -23.92
N PHE A 140 8.69 -7.76 -23.23
CA PHE A 140 7.64 -7.28 -22.33
C PHE A 140 6.33 -6.90 -23.04
N ALA A 141 6.35 -6.26 -24.22
CA ALA A 141 5.13 -5.99 -25.01
C ALA A 141 4.40 -7.28 -25.38
N VAL A 142 5.13 -8.30 -25.84
CA VAL A 142 4.53 -9.59 -26.22
C VAL A 142 3.88 -10.25 -25.00
N GLY A 143 4.56 -10.24 -23.85
CA GLY A 143 3.99 -10.72 -22.61
C GLY A 143 2.79 -9.87 -22.13
N ALA A 144 2.78 -8.56 -22.38
CA ALA A 144 1.65 -7.69 -22.08
C ALA A 144 0.43 -8.01 -22.95
N GLU A 145 0.60 -8.26 -24.25
CA GLU A 145 -0.51 -8.72 -25.11
C GLU A 145 -1.07 -10.05 -24.62
N ALA A 146 -0.19 -11.02 -24.32
CA ALA A 146 -0.61 -12.31 -23.76
C ALA A 146 -1.40 -12.16 -22.45
N LEU A 147 -1.00 -11.23 -21.57
CA LEU A 147 -1.75 -10.94 -20.34
C LEU A 147 -3.16 -10.37 -20.62
N ARG A 148 -3.32 -9.53 -21.65
CA ARG A 148 -4.61 -8.91 -22.00
C ARG A 148 -5.63 -9.94 -22.50
N GLU A 149 -5.17 -10.99 -23.17
CA GLU A 149 -6.00 -12.05 -23.71
C GLU A 149 -6.58 -13.00 -22.65
N ILE A 150 -6.01 -13.01 -21.43
CA ILE A 150 -6.48 -13.88 -20.35
C ILE A 150 -7.86 -13.42 -19.85
N GLU A 151 -8.80 -14.36 -19.82
CA GLU A 151 -10.10 -14.19 -19.17
C GLU A 151 -9.96 -14.12 -17.65
N LEU A 152 -10.58 -13.11 -17.04
CA LEU A 152 -10.46 -12.84 -15.61
C LEU A 152 -11.68 -13.31 -14.84
N LYS A 153 -11.45 -14.03 -13.74
CA LYS A 153 -12.47 -14.60 -12.86
C LYS A 153 -12.91 -13.66 -11.75
N GLY A 154 -12.15 -12.59 -11.47
CA GLY A 154 -12.42 -11.75 -10.30
C GLY A 154 -11.76 -10.37 -10.31
N SER A 155 -11.98 -9.61 -9.24
CA SER A 155 -11.37 -8.28 -9.06
C SER A 155 -9.88 -8.37 -8.73
N LEU A 156 -9.41 -9.43 -8.06
CA LEU A 156 -7.98 -9.58 -7.75
C LEU A 156 -7.13 -9.82 -8.99
N GLU A 157 -7.58 -10.73 -9.87
CA GLU A 157 -6.90 -10.98 -11.14
C GLU A 157 -6.90 -9.72 -12.01
N ARG A 158 -7.97 -8.90 -11.96
CA ARG A 158 -8.00 -7.58 -12.61
C ARG A 158 -6.92 -6.64 -12.08
N SER A 159 -6.78 -6.51 -10.76
CA SER A 159 -5.75 -5.67 -10.15
C SER A 159 -4.34 -6.16 -10.46
N GLN A 160 -4.08 -7.46 -10.29
CA GLN A 160 -2.78 -8.05 -10.60
C GLN A 160 -2.43 -7.89 -12.08
N ARG A 161 -3.37 -8.12 -13.00
CA ARG A 161 -3.16 -7.87 -14.44
C ARG A 161 -2.81 -6.41 -14.70
N ALA A 162 -3.54 -5.46 -14.11
CA ALA A 162 -3.28 -4.04 -14.31
C ALA A 162 -1.87 -3.65 -13.85
N ALA A 163 -1.42 -4.17 -12.71
CA ALA A 163 -0.06 -3.97 -12.21
C ALA A 163 1.00 -4.59 -13.13
N LEU A 164 0.79 -5.83 -13.61
CA LEU A 164 1.72 -6.47 -14.54
C LEU A 164 1.82 -5.72 -15.87
N LEU A 165 0.69 -5.27 -16.42
CA LEU A 165 0.68 -4.48 -17.66
C LEU A 165 1.40 -3.14 -17.49
N PHE A 166 1.20 -2.49 -16.34
CA PHE A 166 1.95 -1.28 -15.98
C PHE A 166 3.45 -1.56 -15.93
N PHE A 167 3.87 -2.63 -15.25
CA PHE A 167 5.28 -2.99 -15.19
C PHE A 167 5.86 -3.40 -16.55
N CYS A 168 5.10 -4.07 -17.41
CA CYS A 168 5.58 -4.39 -18.75
C CYS A 168 5.94 -3.11 -19.52
N ALA A 169 5.07 -2.10 -19.49
CA ALA A 169 5.32 -0.83 -20.19
C ALA A 169 6.57 -0.11 -19.67
N GLU A 170 6.74 -0.02 -18.34
CA GLU A 170 7.90 0.64 -17.74
C GLU A 170 9.20 -0.16 -17.94
N ALA A 171 9.12 -1.50 -18.00
CA ALA A 171 10.27 -2.37 -18.24
C ALA A 171 10.75 -2.35 -19.71
N GLU A 172 9.89 -1.99 -20.67
CA GLU A 172 10.34 -1.72 -22.04
C GLU A 172 11.22 -0.47 -22.09
N ILE A 173 10.77 0.60 -21.44
CA ILE A 173 11.53 1.85 -21.37
C ILE A 173 12.88 1.61 -20.66
N PHE A 174 12.92 0.75 -19.65
CA PHE A 174 14.18 0.31 -19.03
C PHE A 174 15.20 -0.24 -20.05
N LEU A 175 14.77 -1.13 -20.95
CA LEU A 175 15.65 -1.69 -21.98
C LEU A 175 16.03 -0.65 -23.03
N GLU A 176 15.09 0.22 -23.43
CA GLU A 176 15.36 1.34 -24.34
C GLU A 176 16.40 2.31 -23.76
N ASP A 177 16.31 2.62 -22.46
CA ASP A 177 17.26 3.47 -21.75
C ASP A 177 18.67 2.85 -21.77
N LEU A 178 18.76 1.54 -21.53
CA LEU A 178 20.03 0.81 -21.66
C LEU A 178 20.56 0.83 -23.10
N ILE A 179 19.72 0.58 -24.10
CA ILE A 179 20.13 0.63 -25.51
C ILE A 179 20.66 2.03 -25.86
N ARG A 180 19.96 3.09 -25.45
CA ARG A 180 20.32 4.47 -25.79
C ARG A 180 21.63 4.92 -25.15
N VAL A 181 21.90 4.49 -23.91
CA VAL A 181 23.02 5.04 -23.12
C VAL A 181 24.26 4.15 -23.15
N LEU A 182 24.11 2.84 -23.40
CA LEU A 182 25.24 1.90 -23.49
C LEU A 182 25.91 1.95 -24.89
N GLY A 183 26.50 3.11 -25.21
CA GLY A 183 27.58 3.24 -26.20
C GLY A 183 28.96 3.01 -25.57
N PRO A 184 30.08 3.30 -26.29
CA PRO A 184 31.43 3.17 -25.71
C PRO A 184 31.57 4.08 -24.48
N GLY A 185 31.53 3.49 -23.28
CA GLY A 185 31.44 4.25 -22.02
C GLY A 185 30.88 3.49 -20.82
N ALA A 186 30.46 2.23 -20.97
CA ALA A 186 30.09 1.32 -19.87
C ALA A 186 31.28 0.50 -19.33
N ASP A 187 32.50 0.99 -19.54
CA ASP A 187 33.73 0.37 -19.03
C ASP A 187 33.71 0.32 -17.48
N GLY A 188 33.93 -0.86 -16.91
CA GLY A 188 34.14 -1.04 -15.47
C GLY A 188 32.94 -1.56 -14.67
N ILE A 189 31.78 -1.79 -15.31
CA ILE A 189 30.66 -2.51 -14.66
C ILE A 189 30.79 -4.00 -15.00
N GLU A 190 30.88 -4.84 -13.97
CA GLU A 190 30.91 -6.30 -14.12
C GLU A 190 29.50 -6.80 -14.49
N LEU A 191 29.37 -7.29 -15.71
CA LEU A 191 28.20 -7.98 -16.21
C LEU A 191 28.37 -9.48 -15.97
N ARG A 192 27.38 -10.09 -15.33
CA ARG A 192 27.30 -11.54 -15.13
C ARG A 192 26.25 -12.13 -16.05
N THR A 193 26.56 -13.24 -16.70
CA THR A 193 25.55 -14.04 -17.39
C THR A 193 24.80 -14.91 -16.38
N ARG A 194 23.63 -15.43 -16.76
CA ARG A 194 22.86 -16.37 -15.92
C ARG A 194 23.64 -17.65 -15.62
N ASP A 195 24.55 -18.05 -16.51
CA ASP A 195 25.45 -19.20 -16.33
C ASP A 195 26.64 -18.90 -15.41
N GLY A 196 26.75 -17.66 -14.91
CA GLY A 196 27.80 -17.23 -13.98
C GLY A 196 29.08 -16.74 -14.64
N GLU A 197 29.12 -16.65 -15.97
CA GLU A 197 30.23 -16.05 -16.72
C GLU A 197 30.31 -14.55 -16.41
N ARG A 198 31.53 -14.00 -16.32
CA ARG A 198 31.76 -12.60 -15.95
C ARG A 198 32.41 -11.86 -17.12
N HIS A 199 31.84 -10.72 -17.46
CA HIS A 199 32.32 -9.79 -18.47
C HIS A 199 32.50 -8.41 -17.84
N VAL A 200 33.63 -7.75 -18.06
CA VAL A 200 33.94 -6.46 -17.41
C VAL A 200 33.86 -5.29 -18.40
N ARG A 201 33.62 -5.60 -19.67
CA ARG A 201 33.67 -4.62 -20.75
C ARG A 201 32.48 -4.74 -21.69
N VAL A 202 31.49 -3.89 -21.47
CA VAL A 202 30.40 -3.65 -22.42
C VAL A 202 30.90 -2.63 -23.44
N ILE A 203 30.94 -3.03 -24.71
CA ILE A 203 31.46 -2.23 -25.83
C ILE A 203 30.34 -1.61 -26.68
N GLY A 204 29.09 -1.99 -26.42
CA GLY A 204 27.90 -1.37 -27.03
C GLY A 204 26.61 -2.11 -26.68
N SER A 205 25.51 -1.63 -27.26
CA SER A 205 24.17 -2.21 -27.15
C SER A 205 23.59 -2.49 -28.54
N GLN A 206 22.58 -3.36 -28.58
CA GLN A 206 21.75 -3.64 -29.74
C GLN A 206 20.32 -3.95 -29.27
N GLU A 207 19.35 -4.01 -30.20
CA GLU A 207 17.94 -4.21 -29.84
C GLU A 207 17.70 -5.48 -29.00
N SER A 208 18.39 -6.58 -29.30
CA SER A 208 18.20 -7.86 -28.61
C SER A 208 19.12 -8.07 -27.39
N GLY A 209 20.03 -7.15 -27.09
CA GLY A 209 21.05 -7.41 -26.08
C GLY A 209 22.22 -6.43 -26.01
N LEU A 210 23.33 -6.92 -25.45
CA LEU A 210 24.57 -6.15 -25.28
C LEU A 210 25.72 -6.77 -26.06
N MET A 211 26.64 -5.90 -26.48
CA MET A 211 27.92 -6.31 -27.05
C MET A 211 29.00 -6.20 -25.96
N VAL A 212 29.72 -7.29 -25.72
CA VAL A 212 30.81 -7.36 -24.74
C VAL A 212 32.13 -7.75 -25.41
N GLU A 213 33.25 -7.33 -24.84
CA GLU A 213 34.57 -7.81 -25.24
C GLU A 213 34.94 -9.07 -24.44
N GLN A 214 35.29 -10.14 -25.15
CA GLN A 214 35.80 -11.38 -24.57
C GLN A 214 37.04 -11.85 -25.34
N GLY A 215 38.19 -11.91 -24.68
CA GLY A 215 39.43 -12.38 -25.30
C GLY A 215 39.90 -11.53 -26.50
N GLY A 216 39.57 -10.23 -26.51
CA GLY A 216 39.89 -9.31 -27.62
C GLY A 216 38.91 -9.38 -28.80
N ALA A 217 37.84 -10.17 -28.70
CA ALA A 217 36.78 -10.25 -29.70
C ALA A 217 35.45 -9.71 -29.15
N ALA A 218 34.64 -9.14 -30.04
CA ALA A 218 33.28 -8.74 -29.71
C ALA A 218 32.37 -9.98 -29.68
N ARG A 219 31.62 -10.15 -28.59
CA ARG A 219 30.57 -11.16 -28.42
C ARG A 219 29.24 -10.47 -28.16
N SER A 220 28.20 -10.96 -28.82
CA SER A 220 26.83 -10.54 -28.57
C SER A 220 26.23 -11.41 -27.46
N LEU A 221 25.59 -10.77 -26.49
CA LEU A 221 24.83 -11.41 -25.42
C LEU A 221 23.37 -10.99 -25.53
N ASP A 222 22.47 -11.95 -25.66
CA ASP A 222 21.02 -11.68 -25.65
C ASP A 222 20.56 -11.29 -24.24
N TRP A 223 19.47 -10.52 -24.11
CA TRP A 223 18.91 -10.14 -22.80
C TRP A 223 18.67 -11.34 -21.87
N LYS A 224 18.23 -12.46 -22.44
CA LYS A 224 17.97 -13.72 -21.70
C LYS A 224 19.23 -14.34 -21.10
N GLU A 225 20.40 -14.10 -21.69
CA GLU A 225 21.67 -14.67 -21.24
C GLU A 225 22.26 -13.87 -20.07
N ILE A 226 21.82 -12.63 -19.87
CA ILE A 226 22.36 -11.72 -18.87
C ILE A 226 21.63 -11.89 -17.54
N ASP A 227 22.35 -11.89 -16.43
CA ASP A 227 21.75 -11.82 -15.10
C ASP A 227 21.00 -10.49 -14.94
N PRO A 228 19.69 -10.49 -14.65
CA PRO A 228 18.89 -9.28 -14.47
C PRO A 228 19.47 -8.30 -13.44
N ARG A 229 20.20 -8.78 -12.43
CA ARG A 229 20.87 -7.92 -11.45
C ARG A 229 21.99 -7.10 -12.07
N SER A 230 22.68 -7.65 -13.07
CA SER A 230 23.72 -6.92 -13.82
C SER A 230 23.10 -5.78 -14.63
N LEU A 231 21.92 -6.01 -15.22
CA LEU A 231 21.20 -4.98 -15.98
C LEU A 231 20.69 -3.87 -15.06
N LEU A 232 20.18 -4.22 -13.86
CA LEU A 232 19.86 -3.22 -12.83
C LEU A 232 21.10 -2.40 -12.42
N GLY A 233 22.26 -3.05 -12.27
CA GLY A 233 23.52 -2.37 -11.97
C GLY A 233 23.96 -1.39 -13.06
N LEU A 234 23.82 -1.77 -14.33
CA LEU A 234 24.06 -0.88 -15.47
C LEU A 234 23.10 0.32 -15.45
N HIS A 235 21.81 0.07 -15.26
CA HIS A 235 20.79 1.12 -15.20
C HIS A 235 20.99 2.05 -14.00
N ARG A 236 21.55 1.55 -12.88
CA ARG A 236 21.87 2.36 -11.70
C ARG A 236 22.83 3.50 -12.02
N ALA A 237 23.78 3.27 -12.92
CA ALA A 237 24.68 4.34 -13.36
C ALA A 237 23.95 5.49 -14.06
N LEU A 238 22.77 5.25 -14.66
CA LEU A 238 21.92 6.30 -15.23
C LEU A 238 21.21 7.09 -14.14
N ILE A 239 20.67 6.39 -13.14
CA ILE A 239 20.01 6.97 -11.97
C ILE A 239 20.98 7.90 -11.24
N ASP A 240 22.19 7.43 -10.96
CA ASP A 240 23.19 8.18 -10.19
C ASP A 240 23.76 9.39 -10.97
N LYS A 241 23.74 9.35 -12.31
CA LYS A 241 24.12 10.49 -13.17
C LYS A 241 22.99 11.51 -13.33
N SER A 242 21.74 11.15 -13.03
CA SER A 242 20.60 12.06 -13.16
C SER A 242 20.61 13.09 -12.03
N THR A 243 20.66 14.38 -12.40
CA THR A 243 20.57 15.50 -11.44
C THR A 243 19.15 16.05 -11.28
N ASP A 244 18.20 15.59 -12.09
CA ASP A 244 16.79 15.97 -12.03
C ASP A 244 15.97 14.90 -11.32
N ASP A 245 15.21 15.29 -10.30
CA ASP A 245 14.42 14.37 -9.46
C ASP A 245 13.29 13.70 -10.25
N SER A 246 12.69 14.40 -11.22
CA SER A 246 11.62 13.83 -12.06
C SER A 246 12.17 12.75 -13.00
N ALA A 247 13.28 13.03 -13.68
CA ALA A 247 13.99 12.05 -14.50
C ALA A 247 14.50 10.87 -13.67
N ARG A 248 15.03 11.14 -12.47
CA ARG A 248 15.49 10.10 -11.55
C ARG A 248 14.34 9.21 -11.08
N ALA A 249 13.18 9.79 -10.75
CA ALA A 249 11.99 9.04 -10.37
C ALA A 249 11.49 8.13 -11.50
N LYS A 250 11.54 8.57 -12.76
CA LYS A 250 11.24 7.73 -13.92
C LYS A 250 12.21 6.56 -14.04
N LEU A 251 13.52 6.82 -14.00
CA LEU A 251 14.53 5.77 -14.08
C LEU A 251 14.40 4.73 -12.93
N LEU A 252 14.05 5.19 -11.72
CA LEU A 252 13.76 4.28 -10.59
C LEU A 252 12.51 3.44 -10.85
N LEU A 253 11.44 4.01 -11.42
CA LEU A 253 10.24 3.28 -11.77
C LEU A 253 10.50 2.20 -12.84
N ASN A 254 11.24 2.54 -13.88
CA ASN A 254 11.65 1.62 -14.95
C ASN A 254 12.46 0.44 -14.36
N ALA A 255 13.42 0.74 -13.49
CA ALA A 255 14.23 -0.28 -12.80
C ALA A 255 13.40 -1.16 -11.85
N LEU A 256 12.45 -0.56 -11.12
CA LEU A 256 11.52 -1.29 -10.25
C LEU A 256 10.68 -2.28 -11.06
N ALA A 257 10.10 -1.81 -12.16
CA ALA A 257 9.26 -2.63 -13.04
C ALA A 257 10.05 -3.81 -13.63
N TYR A 258 11.25 -3.54 -14.15
CA TYR A 258 12.14 -4.58 -14.67
C TYR A 258 12.53 -5.61 -13.60
N GLY A 259 12.91 -5.14 -12.40
CA GLY A 259 13.27 -6.00 -11.27
C GLY A 259 12.10 -6.89 -10.83
N TRP A 260 10.89 -6.32 -10.72
CA TRP A 260 9.70 -7.06 -10.32
C TRP A 260 9.34 -8.17 -11.31
N LEU A 261 9.37 -7.88 -12.62
CA LEU A 261 9.06 -8.88 -13.65
C LEU A 261 10.13 -9.98 -13.77
N ASN A 262 11.33 -9.76 -13.22
CA ASN A 262 12.42 -10.74 -13.15
C ASN A 262 12.55 -11.40 -11.76
N ASP A 263 11.52 -11.33 -10.92
CA ASP A 263 11.48 -11.94 -9.58
C ASP A 263 12.61 -11.47 -8.63
N LEU A 264 13.08 -10.23 -8.82
CA LEU A 264 14.05 -9.57 -7.96
C LEU A 264 13.35 -8.77 -6.85
N ILE A 265 12.63 -9.48 -5.98
CA ILE A 265 11.70 -8.86 -5.02
C ILE A 265 12.43 -7.97 -4.00
N ASP A 266 13.57 -8.40 -3.49
CA ASP A 266 14.33 -7.63 -2.48
C ASP A 266 14.92 -6.35 -3.08
N GLU A 267 15.50 -6.44 -4.28
CA GLU A 267 16.02 -5.29 -5.02
C GLU A 267 14.88 -4.32 -5.37
N SER A 268 13.74 -4.85 -5.81
CA SER A 268 12.53 -4.07 -6.11
C SER A 268 12.04 -3.30 -4.89
N ARG A 269 12.02 -3.93 -3.70
CA ARG A 269 11.63 -3.25 -2.45
C ARG A 269 12.55 -2.07 -2.13
N GLY A 270 13.87 -2.23 -2.30
CA GLY A 270 14.83 -1.14 -2.11
C GLY A 270 14.61 0.02 -3.09
N ILE A 271 14.42 -0.29 -4.37
CA ILE A 271 14.15 0.73 -5.41
C ILE A 271 12.83 1.46 -5.15
N ALA A 272 11.77 0.73 -4.78
CA ALA A 272 10.47 1.31 -4.46
C ALA A 272 10.52 2.28 -3.26
N GLN A 273 11.35 1.98 -2.24
CA GLN A 273 11.57 2.89 -1.11
C GLN A 273 12.25 4.19 -1.55
N GLU A 274 13.27 4.10 -2.41
CA GLU A 274 13.92 5.29 -2.97
C GLU A 274 12.96 6.11 -3.83
N LEU A 275 12.17 5.44 -4.68
CA LEU A 275 11.14 6.09 -5.50
C LEU A 275 10.08 6.78 -4.64
N ALA A 276 9.60 6.13 -3.57
CA ALA A 276 8.62 6.72 -2.66
C ALA A 276 9.14 8.00 -1.97
N GLY A 277 10.45 8.10 -1.74
CA GLY A 277 11.09 9.31 -1.24
C GLY A 277 11.01 10.51 -2.20
N LEU A 278 10.99 10.26 -3.52
CA LEU A 278 10.83 11.28 -4.56
C LEU A 278 9.36 11.49 -4.97
N ARG A 279 8.54 10.44 -4.87
CA ARG A 279 7.13 10.39 -5.26
C ARG A 279 6.28 9.74 -4.15
N PRO A 280 5.84 10.51 -3.14
CA PRO A 280 5.04 9.97 -2.03
C PRO A 280 3.72 9.33 -2.47
N ASP A 281 3.13 9.82 -3.57
CA ASP A 281 1.93 9.25 -4.20
C ASP A 281 2.15 7.80 -4.66
N PHE A 282 3.36 7.47 -5.09
CA PHE A 282 3.71 6.11 -5.49
C PHE A 282 3.70 5.12 -4.32
N SER A 283 3.93 5.57 -3.08
CA SER A 283 3.92 4.69 -1.90
C SER A 283 2.58 3.98 -1.74
N VAL A 284 1.46 4.70 -1.96
CA VAL A 284 0.11 4.14 -1.86
C VAL A 284 -0.13 3.12 -2.98
N GLN A 285 0.27 3.45 -4.21
CA GLN A 285 0.17 2.54 -5.34
C GLN A 285 1.00 1.27 -5.11
N TRP A 286 2.21 1.39 -4.57
CA TRP A 286 3.11 0.27 -4.31
C TRP A 286 2.58 -0.64 -3.20
N GLU A 287 2.07 -0.08 -2.10
CA GLU A 287 1.41 -0.87 -1.05
C GLU A 287 0.23 -1.67 -1.59
N GLN A 288 -0.60 -1.05 -2.45
CA GLN A 288 -1.71 -1.73 -3.09
C GLN A 288 -1.24 -2.88 -3.99
N ILE A 289 -0.16 -2.69 -4.74
CA ILE A 289 0.43 -3.76 -5.58
C ILE A 289 0.92 -4.90 -4.69
N LEU A 290 1.71 -4.62 -3.65
CA LEU A 290 2.20 -5.66 -2.73
C LEU A 290 1.03 -6.44 -2.12
N GLU A 291 -0.02 -5.75 -1.69
CA GLU A 291 -1.22 -6.36 -1.14
C GLU A 291 -1.93 -7.27 -2.14
N ASP A 292 -2.11 -6.83 -3.39
CA ASP A 292 -2.73 -7.64 -4.42
C ASP A 292 -1.88 -8.89 -4.74
N PHE A 293 -0.55 -8.82 -4.67
CA PHE A 293 0.33 -9.98 -4.85
C PHE A 293 0.57 -10.81 -3.57
N GLY A 294 0.01 -10.40 -2.43
CA GLY A 294 0.16 -11.10 -1.15
C GLY A 294 1.57 -11.02 -0.55
N GLN A 295 2.29 -9.91 -0.80
CA GLN A 295 3.68 -9.65 -0.42
C GLN A 295 3.83 -8.77 0.83
#